data_AF-D1AHJ1-F1
#
_entry.id   AF-D1AHJ1-F1
#
_cell.length_a   1.000
_cell.length_b   1.000
_cell.length_c   1.000
_cell.angle_alpha   90.00
_cell.angle_beta   90.00
_cell.angle_gamma   90.00
#
_symmetry.space_group_name_H-M   'P 1'
#
loop_
_entity.id
_entity.type
_entity.pdbx_description
1 polymer ?
#
loop_
_entity_poly.entity_id
_entity_poly.type
_entity_poly.pdbx_seq_one_letter_code
_entity_poly.pdbx_strand_id
1 'polypeptide(L)'
;MKEFSLTYLVSILSVFISSATAVFLSIIAYKQNKKLNLQKEEHDRNLTRQKNEFDKEITRLSGSIERMNFVHKTQFDTEFELYKKIWLEISNITKSFHNIQDHLTELNSTDNDCSEANKALKNEYNLLKSYSSVFSEIIDKNRPFYFQELYSLLIIFSNQSKILAEYLSNDDYQKIDLDSYLYEMVKLLNFSVSIEEIIRNRIENLKIV
;
A
#
# COMPACT_ATOMS: atom_id res chain seq x y z
N MET A 1 62.89 5.79 -74.51
CA MET A 1 63.48 6.03 -73.17
C MET A 1 62.95 7.31 -72.53
N LYS A 2 61.62 7.48 -72.39
CA LYS A 2 61.03 8.60 -71.61
C LYS A 2 59.94 8.14 -70.63
N GLU A 3 59.36 6.96 -70.82
CA GLU A 3 58.32 6.42 -69.92
C GLU A 3 58.85 5.85 -68.60
N PHE A 4 60.13 5.45 -68.55
CA PHE A 4 60.74 4.80 -67.38
C PHE A 4 61.05 5.76 -66.22
N SER A 5 61.25 7.06 -66.47
CA SER A 5 61.47 8.05 -65.40
C SER A 5 60.15 8.52 -64.76
N LEU A 6 59.07 8.55 -65.53
CA LEU A 6 57.75 8.98 -65.06
C LEU A 6 57.15 7.96 -64.09
N THR A 7 57.24 6.67 -64.39
CA THR A 7 56.75 5.58 -63.52
C THR A 7 57.51 5.50 -62.19
N TYR A 8 58.82 5.76 -62.19
CA TYR A 8 59.62 5.80 -60.97
C TYR A 8 59.29 7.02 -60.09
N LEU A 9 59.10 8.20 -60.70
CA LEU A 9 58.64 9.40 -60.00
C LEU A 9 57.25 9.24 -59.40
N VAL A 10 56.32 8.61 -60.12
CA VAL A 10 54.97 8.29 -59.61
C VAL A 10 55.03 7.33 -58.43
N SER A 11 55.92 6.34 -58.45
CA SER A 11 56.14 5.38 -57.36
C SER A 11 56.71 6.05 -56.10
N ILE A 12 57.67 6.96 -56.26
CA ILE A 12 58.21 7.73 -55.12
C ILE A 12 57.13 8.62 -54.52
N LEU A 13 56.38 9.33 -55.37
CA LEU A 13 55.30 10.20 -54.94
C LEU A 13 54.20 9.41 -54.20
N SER A 14 53.87 8.19 -54.65
CA SER A 14 52.86 7.35 -53.99
C SER A 14 53.30 6.87 -52.61
N VAL A 15 54.59 6.58 -52.40
CA VAL A 15 55.15 6.25 -51.07
C VAL A 15 55.12 7.46 -50.14
N PHE A 16 55.46 8.66 -50.62
CA PHE A 16 55.34 9.89 -49.83
C PHE A 16 53.89 10.23 -49.47
N ILE A 17 52.95 10.06 -50.40
CA ILE A 17 51.53 10.25 -50.12
C ILE A 17 51.04 9.21 -49.09
N SER A 18 51.44 7.94 -49.23
CA SER A 18 51.03 6.86 -48.31
C SER A 18 51.58 7.03 -46.90
N SER A 19 52.80 7.54 -46.75
CA SER A 19 53.38 7.84 -45.44
C SER A 19 52.74 9.07 -44.80
N ALA A 20 52.47 10.12 -45.59
CA ALA A 20 51.76 11.30 -45.11
C ALA A 20 50.32 10.98 -44.66
N THR A 21 49.60 10.11 -45.38
CA THR A 21 48.26 9.67 -44.98
C THR A 21 48.28 8.83 -43.71
N ALA A 22 49.27 7.94 -43.53
CA ALA A 22 49.43 7.17 -42.29
C ALA A 22 49.67 8.06 -41.06
N VAL A 23 50.50 9.09 -41.18
CA VAL A 23 50.72 10.07 -40.10
C VAL A 23 49.43 10.84 -39.79
N PHE A 24 48.72 11.29 -40.83
CA PHE A 24 47.47 12.02 -40.66
C PHE A 24 46.38 11.17 -39.98
N LEU A 25 46.22 9.91 -40.40
CA LEU A 25 45.31 8.95 -39.77
C LEU A 25 45.68 8.68 -38.30
N SER A 26 46.97 8.59 -37.99
CA SER A 26 47.46 8.40 -36.62
C SER A 26 47.09 9.58 -35.71
N ILE A 27 47.19 10.82 -36.22
CA ILE A 27 46.77 12.03 -35.49
C ILE A 27 45.26 12.03 -35.24
N ILE A 28 44.45 11.65 -36.24
CA ILE A 28 43.00 11.54 -36.10
C ILE A 28 42.64 10.47 -35.06
N ALA A 29 43.23 9.28 -35.16
CA ALA A 29 43.00 8.17 -34.24
C ALA A 29 43.37 8.55 -32.80
N TYR A 30 44.49 9.26 -32.61
CA TYR A 30 44.89 9.78 -31.29
C TYR A 30 43.85 10.76 -30.72
N LYS A 31 43.37 11.72 -31.52
CA LYS A 31 42.34 12.66 -31.08
C LYS A 31 41.02 11.97 -30.74
N GLN A 32 40.60 10.99 -31.54
CA GLN A 32 39.38 10.22 -31.27
C GLN A 32 39.51 9.38 -29.99
N ASN A 33 40.63 8.68 -29.80
CA ASN A 33 40.89 7.92 -28.56
C ASN A 33 40.91 8.83 -27.33
N LYS A 34 41.54 10.01 -27.42
CA LYS A 34 41.53 10.99 -26.33
C LYS A 34 40.11 11.43 -25.98
N LYS A 35 39.27 11.73 -26.98
CA LYS A 35 37.87 12.10 -26.76
C LYS A 35 37.07 10.96 -26.13
N LEU A 36 37.26 9.72 -26.61
CA LEU A 36 36.59 8.53 -26.07
C LEU A 36 36.98 8.29 -24.62
N ASN A 37 38.26 8.42 -24.27
CA ASN A 37 38.74 8.25 -22.90
C ASN A 37 38.15 9.31 -21.97
N LEU A 38 38.08 10.57 -22.41
CA LEU A 38 37.43 11.64 -21.62
C LEU A 38 35.94 11.35 -21.39
N GLN A 39 35.23 10.87 -22.41
CA GLN A 39 33.82 10.48 -22.27
C GLN A 39 33.64 9.28 -21.33
N LYS A 40 34.53 8.28 -21.39
CA LYS A 40 34.52 7.15 -20.46
C LYS A 40 34.75 7.61 -19.02
N GLU A 41 35.76 8.46 -18.80
CA GLU A 41 36.02 9.02 -17.47
C GLU A 41 34.82 9.81 -16.94
N GLU A 42 34.19 10.63 -17.77
CA GLU A 42 33.00 11.39 -17.39
C GLU A 42 31.82 10.45 -17.07
N HIS A 43 31.62 9.41 -17.88
CA HIS A 43 30.59 8.41 -17.65
C HIS A 43 30.83 7.61 -16.36
N ASP A 44 32.07 7.19 -16.10
CA ASP A 44 32.46 6.47 -14.88
C ASP A 44 32.28 7.35 -13.63
N ARG A 45 32.61 8.65 -13.73
CA ARG A 45 32.34 9.62 -12.66
C ARG A 45 30.85 9.78 -12.41
N ASN A 46 30.04 9.89 -13.46
CA ASN A 46 28.59 10.01 -13.35
C ASN A 46 27.95 8.74 -12.76
N LEU A 47 28.38 7.55 -13.19
CA LEU A 47 27.96 6.27 -12.63
C LEU A 47 28.31 6.18 -11.14
N THR A 48 29.54 6.54 -10.77
CA THR A 48 29.98 6.52 -9.38
C THR A 48 29.17 7.51 -8.54
N ARG A 49 28.88 8.69 -9.08
CA ARG A 49 28.06 9.70 -8.41
C ARG A 49 26.63 9.21 -8.20
N GLN A 50 25.99 8.65 -9.23
CA GLN A 50 24.64 8.09 -9.13
C GLN A 50 24.57 6.92 -8.14
N LYS A 51 25.56 6.01 -8.16
CA LYS A 51 25.66 4.93 -7.17
C LYS A 51 25.73 5.49 -5.74
N ASN A 52 26.58 6.49 -5.51
CA ASN A 52 26.69 7.12 -4.19
C ASN A 52 25.40 7.85 -3.77
N GLU A 53 24.68 8.47 -4.71
CA GLU A 53 23.37 9.07 -4.45
C GLU A 53 22.34 8.00 -4.06
N PHE A 54 22.29 6.86 -4.77
CA PHE A 54 21.42 5.74 -4.42
C PHE A 54 21.78 5.11 -3.07
N ASP A 55 23.06 4.88 -2.79
CA ASP A 55 23.49 4.29 -1.51
C ASP A 55 23.13 5.19 -0.32
N LYS A 56 23.24 6.52 -0.50
CA LYS A 56 22.78 7.49 0.50
C LYS A 56 21.27 7.44 0.69
N GLU A 57 20.51 7.37 -0.40
CA GLU A 57 19.05 7.29 -0.36
C GLU A 57 18.60 5.99 0.31
N ILE A 58 19.21 4.86 -0.04
CA ILE A 58 18.97 3.54 0.59
C ILE A 58 19.28 3.62 2.09
N THR A 59 20.43 4.15 2.49
CA THR A 59 20.79 4.28 3.90
C THR A 59 19.80 5.17 4.65
N ARG A 60 19.38 6.28 4.04
CA ARG A 60 18.38 7.21 4.60
C ARG A 60 17.02 6.52 4.78
N LEU A 61 16.58 5.76 3.79
CA LEU A 61 15.32 5.01 3.81
C LEU A 61 15.39 3.89 4.85
N SER A 62 16.44 3.07 4.85
CA SER A 62 16.66 2.01 5.84
C SER A 62 16.68 2.56 7.26
N GLY A 63 17.42 3.65 7.52
CA GLY A 63 17.44 4.28 8.84
C GLY A 63 16.10 4.92 9.23
N SER A 64 15.29 5.35 8.25
CA SER A 64 13.94 5.85 8.52
C SER A 64 12.97 4.71 8.83
N ILE A 65 13.05 3.59 8.10
CA ILE A 65 12.29 2.36 8.34
C ILE A 65 12.62 1.80 9.73
N GLU A 66 13.91 1.73 10.09
CA GLU A 66 14.31 1.28 11.42
C GLU A 66 13.69 2.15 12.51
N ARG A 67 13.79 3.48 12.39
CA ARG A 67 13.16 4.41 13.34
C ARG A 67 11.64 4.32 13.39
N MET A 68 10.96 4.03 12.27
CA MET A 68 9.50 3.85 12.23
C MET A 68 9.04 2.59 12.96
N ASN A 69 9.90 1.57 13.06
CA ASN A 69 9.59 0.33 13.76
C ASN A 69 9.88 0.39 15.26
N PHE A 70 10.58 1.42 15.73
CA PHE A 70 10.86 1.59 17.15
C PHE A 70 9.78 2.45 17.82
N VAL A 71 9.07 1.87 18.78
CA VAL A 71 8.13 2.60 19.65
C VAL A 71 8.52 2.41 21.11
N HIS A 72 8.33 3.47 21.90
CA HIS A 72 8.52 3.37 23.34
C HIS A 72 7.47 2.42 23.93
N LYS A 73 7.85 1.65 24.95
CA LYS A 73 6.94 0.70 25.62
C LYS A 73 5.58 1.31 26.00
N THR A 74 5.56 2.51 26.58
CA THR A 74 4.31 3.19 26.95
C THR A 74 3.40 3.48 25.76
N GLN A 75 3.97 3.81 24.60
CA GLN A 75 3.19 4.03 23.38
C GLN A 75 2.61 2.70 22.89
N PHE A 76 3.41 1.63 22.85
CA PHE A 76 2.94 0.30 22.49
C PHE A 76 1.82 -0.19 23.41
N ASP A 77 2.00 -0.08 24.73
CA ASP A 77 1.00 -0.50 25.71
C ASP A 77 -0.32 0.28 25.50
N THR A 78 -0.23 1.57 25.18
CA THR A 78 -1.41 2.41 24.87
C THR A 78 -2.08 1.96 23.57
N GLU A 79 -1.33 1.79 22.48
CA GLU A 79 -1.84 1.30 21.19
C GLU A 79 -2.50 -0.07 21.35
N PHE A 80 -1.87 -0.99 22.08
CA PHE A 80 -2.36 -2.35 22.29
C PHE A 80 -3.66 -2.38 23.10
N GLU A 81 -3.79 -1.57 24.15
CA GLU A 81 -5.06 -1.43 24.88
C GLU A 81 -6.17 -0.83 24.02
N LEU A 82 -5.84 0.07 23.10
CA LEU A 82 -6.81 0.57 22.11
C LEU A 82 -7.23 -0.51 21.13
N TYR A 83 -6.30 -1.33 20.64
CA TYR A 83 -6.60 -2.45 19.75
C TYR A 83 -7.52 -3.47 20.40
N LYS A 84 -7.35 -3.78 21.69
CA LYS A 84 -8.29 -4.65 22.43
C LYS A 84 -9.71 -4.08 22.44
N LYS A 85 -9.86 -2.77 22.66
CA LYS A 85 -11.18 -2.10 22.67
C LYS A 85 -11.82 -2.12 21.29
N ILE A 86 -11.05 -1.80 20.25
CA ILE A 86 -11.49 -1.90 18.84
C ILE A 86 -11.96 -3.32 18.53
N TRP A 87 -11.16 -4.32 18.90
CA TRP A 87 -11.48 -5.73 18.66
C TRP A 87 -12.79 -6.14 19.32
N LEU A 88 -12.98 -5.75 20.58
CA LEU A 88 -14.21 -6.05 21.32
C LEU A 88 -15.44 -5.49 20.61
N GLU A 89 -15.39 -4.22 20.19
CA GLU A 89 -16.53 -3.60 19.51
C GLU A 89 -16.77 -4.17 18.11
N ILE A 90 -15.71 -4.45 17.34
CA ILE A 90 -15.85 -5.15 16.05
C ILE A 90 -16.52 -6.51 16.27
N SER A 91 -16.09 -7.28 17.28
CA SER A 91 -16.67 -8.58 17.60
C SER A 91 -18.15 -8.47 17.99
N ASN A 92 -18.52 -7.46 18.80
CA ASN A 92 -19.91 -7.19 19.17
C ASN A 92 -20.78 -6.85 17.95
N ILE A 93 -20.28 -5.96 17.07
CA ILE A 93 -20.95 -5.57 15.83
C ILE A 93 -21.15 -6.79 14.92
N THR A 94 -20.09 -7.55 14.68
CA THR A 94 -20.13 -8.78 13.88
C THR A 94 -21.10 -9.79 14.45
N LYS A 95 -21.14 -9.98 15.78
CA LYS A 95 -22.09 -10.89 16.43
C LYS A 95 -23.53 -10.45 16.22
N SER A 96 -23.84 -9.16 16.41
CA SER A 96 -25.19 -8.64 16.17
C SER A 96 -25.61 -8.80 14.71
N PHE A 97 -24.69 -8.62 13.75
CA PHE A 97 -24.99 -8.88 12.34
C PHE A 97 -25.36 -10.34 12.05
N HIS A 98 -24.65 -11.31 12.64
CA HIS A 98 -25.02 -12.73 12.52
C HIS A 98 -26.39 -13.01 13.14
N ASN A 99 -26.66 -12.50 14.34
CA ASN A 99 -27.97 -12.66 14.98
C ASN A 99 -29.11 -12.06 14.14
N ILE A 100 -28.87 -10.89 13.55
CA ILE A 100 -29.83 -10.24 12.63
C ILE A 100 -30.10 -11.12 11.41
N GLN A 101 -29.05 -11.69 10.80
CA GLN A 101 -29.19 -12.62 9.70
C GLN A 101 -30.04 -13.84 10.08
N ASP A 102 -29.78 -14.43 11.25
CA ASP A 102 -30.54 -15.59 11.73
C ASP A 102 -32.03 -15.25 11.89
N HIS A 103 -32.34 -14.11 12.52
CA HIS A 103 -33.73 -13.66 12.70
C HIS A 103 -34.42 -13.30 11.38
N LEU A 104 -33.73 -12.66 10.44
CA LEU A 104 -34.28 -12.37 9.10
C LEU A 104 -34.56 -13.66 8.30
N THR A 105 -33.72 -14.68 8.47
CA THR A 105 -33.92 -15.99 7.82
C THR A 105 -35.15 -16.70 8.41
N GLU A 106 -35.30 -16.67 9.74
CA GLU A 106 -36.45 -17.24 10.45
C GLU A 106 -37.76 -16.56 10.00
N LEU A 107 -37.79 -15.23 9.96
CA LEU A 107 -38.95 -14.44 9.52
C LEU A 107 -39.39 -14.75 8.09
N ASN A 108 -38.45 -15.01 7.18
CA ASN A 108 -38.76 -15.35 5.78
C ASN A 108 -39.20 -16.81 5.58
N SER A 109 -38.93 -17.70 6.54
CA SER A 109 -39.25 -19.12 6.44
C SER A 109 -40.61 -19.50 7.06
N THR A 110 -41.24 -18.59 7.80
CA THR A 110 -42.45 -18.88 8.58
C THR A 110 -43.61 -17.97 8.17
N ASP A 111 -44.68 -18.53 7.60
CA ASP A 111 -45.92 -17.82 7.22
C ASP A 111 -46.75 -17.29 8.41
N ASN A 112 -46.25 -17.40 9.65
CA ASN A 112 -46.98 -17.07 10.88
C ASN A 112 -46.48 -15.79 11.54
N ASP A 113 -47.43 -15.11 12.19
CA ASP A 113 -47.29 -13.84 12.93
C ASP A 113 -46.18 -13.91 13.99
N CYS A 114 -44.96 -13.56 13.58
CA CYS A 114 -43.74 -13.81 14.35
C CYS A 114 -43.38 -12.61 15.25
N SER A 115 -44.32 -12.24 16.12
CA SER A 115 -44.16 -11.11 17.06
C SER A 115 -42.88 -11.20 17.90
N GLU A 116 -42.47 -12.42 18.27
CA GLU A 116 -41.27 -12.67 19.08
C GLU A 116 -39.97 -12.50 18.27
N ALA A 117 -39.90 -13.03 17.04
CA ALA A 117 -38.76 -12.83 16.16
C ALA A 117 -38.59 -11.37 15.75
N ASN A 118 -39.69 -10.64 15.50
CA ASN A 118 -39.66 -9.19 15.26
C ASN A 118 -39.13 -8.42 16.48
N LYS A 119 -39.51 -8.84 17.71
CA LYS A 119 -38.99 -8.23 18.95
C LYS A 119 -37.51 -8.54 19.16
N ALA A 120 -37.07 -9.76 18.86
CA ALA A 120 -35.66 -10.15 18.94
C ALA A 120 -34.81 -9.37 17.93
N LEU A 121 -35.27 -9.26 16.68
CA LEU A 121 -34.63 -8.45 15.64
C LEU A 121 -34.50 -6.98 16.05
N LYS A 122 -35.56 -6.39 16.62
CA LYS A 122 -35.52 -5.02 17.13
C LYS A 122 -34.53 -4.83 18.27
N ASN A 123 -34.40 -5.82 19.16
CA ASN A 123 -33.41 -5.78 20.24
C ASN A 123 -31.98 -5.83 19.69
N GLU A 124 -31.71 -6.75 18.75
CA GLU A 124 -30.39 -6.86 18.10
C GLU A 124 -30.03 -5.59 17.33
N TYR A 125 -31.00 -4.97 16.65
CA TYR A 125 -30.81 -3.67 16.02
C TYR A 125 -30.40 -2.58 17.02
N ASN A 126 -31.07 -2.49 18.17
CA ASN A 126 -30.74 -1.51 19.20
C ASN A 126 -29.34 -1.75 19.77
N LEU A 127 -28.95 -3.01 19.95
CA LEU A 127 -27.59 -3.39 20.36
C LEU A 127 -26.56 -2.97 19.31
N LEU A 128 -26.80 -3.30 18.03
CA LEU A 128 -25.94 -2.92 16.92
C LEU A 128 -25.74 -1.40 16.87
N LYS A 129 -26.81 -0.62 17.00
CA LYS A 129 -26.74 0.85 17.04
C LYS A 129 -25.88 1.35 18.20
N SER A 130 -26.02 0.74 19.38
CA SER A 130 -25.21 1.07 20.55
C SER A 130 -23.74 0.76 20.31
N TYR A 131 -23.40 -0.44 19.83
CA TYR A 131 -22.02 -0.83 19.53
C TYR A 131 -21.39 0.07 18.46
N SER A 132 -22.10 0.35 17.36
CA SER A 132 -21.61 1.24 16.30
C SER A 132 -21.37 2.67 16.80
N SER A 133 -22.18 3.16 17.75
CA SER A 133 -21.96 4.46 18.39
C SER A 133 -20.69 4.45 19.25
N VAL A 134 -20.54 3.45 20.13
CA VAL A 134 -19.36 3.30 20.99
C VAL A 134 -18.08 3.15 20.16
N PHE A 135 -18.13 2.34 19.11
CA PHE A 135 -17.03 2.15 18.18
C PHE A 135 -16.58 3.46 17.52
N SER A 136 -17.53 4.24 17.02
CA SER A 136 -17.26 5.57 16.44
C SER A 136 -16.59 6.50 17.45
N GLU A 137 -17.07 6.53 18.69
CA GLU A 137 -16.45 7.35 19.74
C GLU A 137 -15.02 6.93 20.07
N ILE A 138 -14.74 5.63 20.10
CA ILE A 138 -13.39 5.10 20.33
C ILE A 138 -12.46 5.53 19.19
N ILE A 139 -12.94 5.53 17.94
CA ILE A 139 -12.15 5.98 16.80
C ILE A 139 -11.85 7.48 16.91
N ASP A 140 -12.87 8.31 17.15
CA ASP A 140 -12.70 9.76 17.15
C ASP A 140 -11.83 10.24 18.32
N LYS A 141 -12.04 9.70 19.52
CA LYS A 141 -11.28 10.08 20.73
C LYS A 141 -9.81 9.71 20.66
N ASN A 142 -9.46 8.67 19.91
CA ASN A 142 -8.11 8.11 19.88
C ASN A 142 -7.42 8.24 18.53
N ARG A 143 -7.94 9.09 17.63
CA ARG A 143 -7.38 9.35 16.30
C ARG A 143 -5.85 9.49 16.25
N PRO A 144 -5.17 10.20 17.16
CA PRO A 144 -3.72 10.37 17.11
C PRO A 144 -2.91 9.07 17.25
N PHE A 145 -3.50 8.00 17.80
CA PHE A 145 -2.82 6.72 18.04
C PHE A 145 -2.98 5.72 16.89
N TYR A 146 -3.82 6.03 15.90
CA TYR A 146 -3.99 5.18 14.73
C TYR A 146 -3.08 5.65 13.61
N PHE A 147 -2.32 4.72 13.04
CA PHE A 147 -1.65 4.98 11.78
C PHE A 147 -2.67 5.07 10.64
N GLN A 148 -2.31 5.82 9.60
CA GLN A 148 -3.24 6.27 8.57
C GLN A 148 -4.03 5.13 7.92
N GLU A 149 -3.38 4.00 7.64
CA GLU A 149 -4.00 2.85 7.00
C GLU A 149 -5.08 2.22 7.89
N LEU A 150 -4.74 1.93 9.16
CA LEU A 150 -5.71 1.42 10.14
C LEU A 150 -6.87 2.40 10.34
N TYR A 151 -6.59 3.69 10.53
CA TYR A 151 -7.63 4.71 10.70
C TYR A 151 -8.62 4.73 9.52
N SER A 152 -8.10 4.62 8.30
CA SER A 152 -8.94 4.63 7.09
C SER A 152 -9.89 3.43 7.07
N LEU A 153 -9.42 2.24 7.42
CA LEU A 153 -10.28 1.06 7.51
C LEU A 153 -11.31 1.16 8.64
N LEU A 154 -10.91 1.65 9.81
CA LEU A 154 -11.81 1.83 10.96
C LEU A 154 -12.97 2.77 10.62
N ILE A 155 -12.71 3.87 9.90
CA ILE A 155 -13.75 4.80 9.45
C ILE A 155 -14.68 4.13 8.43
N ILE A 156 -14.14 3.38 7.46
CA ILE A 156 -14.97 2.65 6.48
C ILE A 156 -15.90 1.67 7.19
N PHE A 157 -15.35 0.84 8.09
CA PHE A 157 -16.12 -0.11 8.87
C PHE A 157 -17.19 0.58 9.72
N SER A 158 -16.82 1.66 10.44
CA SER A 158 -17.74 2.44 11.26
C SER A 158 -18.90 3.00 10.43
N ASN A 159 -18.62 3.62 9.30
CA ASN A 159 -19.66 4.20 8.45
C ASN A 159 -20.56 3.12 7.83
N GLN A 160 -20.00 2.04 7.31
CA GLN A 160 -20.78 0.95 6.73
C GLN A 160 -21.66 0.24 7.77
N SER A 161 -21.15 0.02 8.99
CA SER A 161 -21.93 -0.56 10.07
C SER A 161 -23.14 0.31 10.44
N LYS A 162 -22.99 1.65 10.44
CA LYS A 162 -24.09 2.60 10.69
C LYS A 162 -25.10 2.58 9.56
N ILE A 163 -24.65 2.61 8.31
CA ILE A 163 -25.53 2.55 7.13
C ILE A 163 -26.37 1.27 7.19
N LEU A 164 -25.74 0.11 7.38
CA LEU A 164 -26.44 -1.18 7.47
C LEU A 164 -27.42 -1.22 8.65
N ALA A 165 -27.07 -0.63 9.79
CA ALA A 165 -28.01 -0.49 10.89
C ALA A 165 -29.21 0.39 10.49
N GLU A 166 -28.99 1.54 9.85
CA GLU A 166 -30.06 2.44 9.41
C GLU A 166 -31.02 1.78 8.41
N TYR A 167 -30.53 0.91 7.52
CA TYR A 167 -31.37 0.11 6.62
C TYR A 167 -32.41 -0.74 7.38
N LEU A 168 -32.06 -1.26 8.56
CA LEU A 168 -32.96 -2.04 9.41
C LEU A 168 -33.92 -1.17 10.25
N SER A 169 -33.66 0.14 10.36
CA SER A 169 -34.45 1.03 11.23
C SER A 169 -35.81 1.40 10.66
N ASN A 170 -36.00 1.21 9.35
CA ASN A 170 -37.30 1.37 8.72
C ASN A 170 -38.16 0.18 9.18
N ASP A 171 -39.22 0.42 9.96
CA ASP A 171 -40.11 -0.55 10.61
C ASP A 171 -40.81 -1.58 9.66
N ASP A 172 -40.38 -1.65 8.40
CA ASP A 172 -40.91 -2.50 7.34
C ASP A 172 -39.84 -3.52 6.90
N TYR A 173 -39.38 -4.35 7.84
CA TYR A 173 -38.35 -5.38 7.61
C TYR A 173 -38.69 -6.33 6.44
N GLN A 174 -39.98 -6.46 6.13
CA GLN A 174 -40.50 -7.24 5.01
C GLN A 174 -40.15 -6.65 3.63
N LYS A 175 -39.73 -5.38 3.56
CA LYS A 175 -39.29 -4.72 2.33
C LYS A 175 -37.77 -4.69 2.16
N ILE A 176 -37.03 -5.27 3.09
CA ILE A 176 -35.58 -5.36 2.97
C ILE A 176 -35.26 -6.36 1.87
N ASP A 177 -34.51 -5.91 0.88
CA ASP A 177 -33.82 -6.78 -0.06
C ASP A 177 -32.74 -7.55 0.70
N LEU A 178 -33.07 -8.78 1.11
CA LEU A 178 -32.21 -9.61 1.96
C LEU A 178 -30.89 -9.93 1.26
N ASP A 179 -30.90 -10.18 -0.05
CA ASP A 179 -29.70 -10.52 -0.80
C ASP A 179 -28.72 -9.33 -0.82
N SER A 180 -29.25 -8.13 -1.07
CA SER A 180 -28.46 -6.90 -1.02
C SER A 180 -27.92 -6.62 0.39
N TYR A 181 -28.75 -6.80 1.42
CA TYR A 181 -28.34 -6.61 2.81
C TYR A 181 -27.24 -7.59 3.23
N LEU A 182 -27.40 -8.88 2.93
CA LEU A 182 -26.41 -9.91 3.25
C LEU A 182 -25.10 -9.68 2.48
N TYR A 183 -25.18 -9.23 1.22
CA TYR A 183 -24.01 -8.89 0.44
C TYR A 183 -23.19 -7.76 1.06
N GLU A 184 -23.85 -6.68 1.49
CA GLU A 184 -23.19 -5.58 2.20
C GLU A 184 -22.67 -5.99 3.59
N MET A 185 -23.39 -6.87 4.29
CA MET A 185 -22.93 -7.46 5.55
C MET A 185 -21.63 -8.24 5.36
N VAL A 186 -21.55 -9.10 4.33
CA VAL A 186 -20.34 -9.88 4.01
C VAL A 186 -19.16 -8.97 3.69
N LYS A 187 -19.38 -7.87 2.94
CA LYS A 187 -18.33 -6.86 2.71
C LYS A 187 -17.83 -6.27 4.02
N LEU A 188 -18.73 -5.89 4.92
CA LEU A 188 -18.36 -5.35 6.22
C LEU A 188 -17.51 -6.34 7.03
N LEU A 189 -17.88 -7.63 7.02
CA LEU A 189 -17.09 -8.68 7.69
C LEU A 189 -15.70 -8.87 7.06
N ASN A 190 -15.54 -8.67 5.76
CA ASN A 190 -14.20 -8.67 5.15
C ASN A 190 -13.34 -7.48 5.62
N PHE A 191 -13.95 -6.34 5.91
CA PHE A 191 -13.25 -5.20 6.53
C PHE A 191 -12.79 -5.52 7.94
N SER A 192 -13.56 -6.26 8.75
CA SER A 192 -13.08 -6.67 10.07
C SER A 192 -11.82 -7.51 9.95
N VAL A 193 -11.80 -8.53 9.08
CA VAL A 193 -10.60 -9.36 8.83
C VAL A 193 -9.40 -8.51 8.41
N SER A 194 -9.61 -7.53 7.52
CA SER A 194 -8.54 -6.63 7.06
C SER A 194 -7.98 -5.77 8.20
N ILE A 195 -8.84 -5.28 9.10
CA ILE A 195 -8.43 -4.55 10.30
C ILE A 195 -7.61 -5.46 11.23
N GLU A 196 -8.04 -6.70 11.44
CA GLU A 196 -7.32 -7.67 12.26
C GLU A 196 -5.91 -7.94 11.72
N GLU A 197 -5.78 -8.16 10.41
CA GLU A 197 -4.51 -8.45 9.75
C GLU A 197 -3.54 -7.26 9.86
N ILE A 198 -4.03 -6.05 9.63
CA ILE A 198 -3.24 -4.83 9.78
C ILE A 198 -2.74 -4.64 11.22
N ILE A 199 -3.58 -4.89 12.21
CA ILE A 199 -3.20 -4.82 13.63
C ILE A 199 -2.15 -5.89 13.97
N ARG A 200 -2.34 -7.13 13.52
CA ARG A 200 -1.35 -8.22 13.73
C ARG A 200 -0.01 -7.88 13.10
N ASN A 201 -0.01 -7.47 11.84
CA ASN A 201 1.20 -7.06 11.12
C ASN A 201 1.90 -5.91 11.84
N ARG A 202 1.14 -4.94 12.38
CA ARG A 202 1.70 -3.84 13.17
C ARG A 202 2.39 -4.36 14.43
N ILE A 203 1.76 -5.26 15.18
CA ILE A 203 2.32 -5.82 16.41
C ILE A 203 3.57 -6.67 16.11
N GLU A 204 3.55 -7.48 15.06
CA GLU A 204 4.66 -8.37 14.68
C GLU A 204 5.91 -7.61 14.23
N ASN A 205 5.74 -6.50 13.50
CA ASN A 205 6.85 -5.73 12.94
C ASN A 205 7.40 -4.66 13.89
N LEU A 206 6.75 -4.46 15.04
CA LEU A 206 7.17 -3.48 16.02
C LEU A 206 8.35 -3.97 16.86
N LYS A 207 9.36 -3.11 17.00
CA LYS A 207 10.46 -3.27 17.94
C LYS A 207 10.24 -2.32 19.11
N ILE A 208 10.08 -2.89 20.30
CA ILE A 208 9.87 -2.10 21.52
C ILE A 208 11.23 -1.68 22.06
N VAL A 209 11.42 -0.37 22.31
CA VAL A 209 12.64 0.22 22.90
C VAL A 209 12.38 0.69 24.32
#